data_AF-A0A7S4HPT5-F1
#
_entry.id   AF-A0A7S4HPT5-F1
#
_cell.length_a   1.000
_cell.length_b   1.000
_cell.length_c   1.000
_cell.angle_alpha   90.00
_cell.angle_beta   90.00
_cell.angle_gamma   90.00
#
_symmetry.space_group_name_H-M   'P 1'
#
loop_
_entity.id
_entity.type
_entity.pdbx_description
1 polymer ?
#
loop_
_entity_poly.entity_id
_entity_poly.type
_entity_poly.pdbx_seq_one_letter_code
_entity_poly.pdbx_strand_id
1 'polypeptide(L)'
;AIKAKRFRPLQFIMKHVAQYLSPEYKNALETLVVSLGNGYAKLDYLTEHCVYQGNIQFIRNTFASRHIPSADSWRWNQAKSRKTVHIPGGQVTFFKLAPRKTHPNSDSALPSFKIWKYCIKLKNNGIFYCLWCEKGLPQNHSRDWNTVSLQDFQFLAPFMNPDIVSEFWPSIA
;
A
#
# COMPACT_ATOMS: atom_id res chain seq x y z
N ALA A 1 -5.84 -10.00 21.53
CA ALA A 1 -5.53 -8.55 21.57
C ALA A 1 -4.26 -8.32 22.40
N ILE A 2 -3.12 -8.05 21.75
CA ILE A 2 -1.83 -7.85 22.43
C ILE A 2 -1.69 -6.36 22.75
N LYS A 3 -1.52 -6.02 24.03
CA LYS A 3 -1.56 -4.65 24.60
C LYS A 3 -0.51 -3.73 23.95
N ALA A 4 -0.97 -2.61 23.38
CA ALA A 4 -0.20 -1.53 22.75
C ALA A 4 0.70 -0.68 23.69
N LYS A 5 1.04 -1.17 24.90
CA LYS A 5 1.62 -0.34 25.97
C LYS A 5 3.15 -0.15 25.94
N ARG A 6 3.88 -0.59 24.91
CA ARG A 6 5.38 -0.66 24.97
C ARG A 6 6.18 0.15 23.94
N PHE A 7 5.58 1.06 23.17
CA PHE A 7 6.29 1.70 22.06
C PHE A 7 6.61 3.20 22.17
N ARG A 8 6.20 3.90 23.24
CA ARG A 8 6.57 5.32 23.44
C ARG A 8 8.08 5.62 23.51
N PRO A 9 8.98 4.72 23.99
CA PRO A 9 10.43 4.98 23.97
C PRO A 9 11.06 4.94 22.56
N LEU A 10 10.35 4.51 21.52
CA LEU A 10 10.92 4.34 20.18
C LEU A 10 11.34 5.66 19.53
N GLN A 11 10.58 6.74 19.72
CA GLN A 11 10.79 7.99 18.99
C GLN A 11 12.16 8.62 19.28
N PHE A 12 12.66 8.52 20.52
CA PHE A 12 13.95 9.08 20.90
C PHE A 12 15.13 8.30 20.32
N ILE A 13 15.08 6.96 20.39
CA ILE A 13 16.16 6.07 19.90
C ILE A 13 16.28 6.15 18.36
N MET A 14 15.19 6.43 17.66
CA MET A 14 15.20 6.53 16.20
C MET A 14 15.93 7.75 15.66
N LYS A 15 16.00 8.87 16.40
CA LYS A 15 16.66 10.09 15.92
C LYS A 15 18.13 9.85 15.56
N HIS A 16 18.83 9.00 16.32
CA HIS A 16 20.22 8.65 16.00
C HIS A 16 20.35 7.70 14.82
N VAL A 17 19.44 6.74 14.62
CA VAL A 17 19.59 5.80 13.50
C VAL A 17 19.18 6.44 12.17
N ALA A 18 18.23 7.37 12.20
CA ALA A 18 17.75 8.07 11.03
C ALA A 18 18.74 9.10 10.45
N GLN A 19 19.79 9.49 11.19
CA GLN A 19 20.70 10.55 10.77
C GLN A 19 21.56 10.20 9.54
N TYR A 20 21.75 8.91 9.27
CA TYR A 20 22.51 8.41 8.11
C TYR A 20 21.62 7.99 6.94
N LEU A 21 20.29 8.12 7.08
CA LEU A 21 19.34 7.83 6.02
C LEU A 21 19.08 9.10 5.21
N SER A 22 18.90 8.95 3.90
CA SER A 22 18.38 10.08 3.12
C SER A 22 16.95 10.40 3.58
N PRO A 23 16.46 11.64 3.36
CA PRO A 23 15.14 12.07 3.84
C PRO A 23 14.00 11.12 3.45
N GLU A 24 14.07 10.56 2.23
CA GLU A 24 13.11 9.58 1.73
C GLU A 24 13.07 8.28 2.58
N TYR A 25 14.23 7.70 2.93
CA TYR A 25 14.27 6.50 3.77
C TYR A 25 13.93 6.81 5.23
N LYS A 26 14.27 8.00 5.70
CA LYS A 26 13.88 8.48 7.04
C LYS A 26 12.36 8.54 7.17
N ASN A 27 11.66 9.18 6.24
CA ASN A 27 10.20 9.25 6.21
C ASN A 27 9.56 7.85 6.20
N ALA A 28 10.11 6.94 5.40
CA ALA A 28 9.62 5.56 5.33
C ALA A 28 9.80 4.80 6.64
N LEU A 29 10.93 4.99 7.34
CA LEU A 29 11.17 4.37 8.64
C LEU A 29 10.27 4.98 9.73
N GLU A 30 10.10 6.29 9.74
CA GLU A 30 9.21 7.00 10.69
C GLU A 30 7.76 6.54 10.53
N THR A 31 7.27 6.45 9.29
CA THR A 31 5.91 5.95 8.99
C THR A 31 5.69 4.54 9.52
N LEU A 32 6.68 3.65 9.34
CA LEU A 32 6.59 2.29 9.89
C LEU A 32 6.50 2.32 11.41
N VAL A 33 7.32 3.12 12.09
CA VAL A 33 7.34 3.12 13.56
C VAL A 33 6.09 3.74 14.16
N VAL A 34 5.56 4.82 13.57
CA VAL A 34 4.25 5.35 13.96
C VAL A 34 3.19 4.26 13.85
N SER A 35 3.18 3.53 12.73
CA SER A 35 2.24 2.42 12.50
C SER A 35 2.40 1.28 13.51
N LEU A 36 3.63 0.90 13.85
CA LEU A 36 3.90 -0.11 14.89
C LEU A 36 3.43 0.37 16.28
N GLY A 37 3.60 1.67 16.58
CA GLY A 37 3.23 2.29 17.85
C GLY A 37 1.71 2.41 18.05
N ASN A 38 0.96 2.64 16.97
CA ASN A 38 -0.51 2.70 16.99
C ASN A 38 -1.17 1.32 17.12
N GLY A 39 -0.40 0.24 17.00
CA GLY A 39 -0.90 -1.13 16.96
C GLY A 39 -1.25 -1.56 15.53
N TYR A 40 -1.16 -2.87 15.29
CA TYR A 40 -1.37 -3.44 13.96
C TYR A 40 -1.94 -4.86 14.05
N ALA A 41 -2.76 -5.21 13.06
CA ALA A 41 -3.18 -6.58 12.80
C ALA A 41 -2.31 -7.17 11.70
N LYS A 42 -1.81 -8.40 11.91
CA LYS A 42 -1.09 -9.13 10.87
C LYS A 42 -2.10 -9.95 10.05
N LEU A 43 -2.12 -9.73 8.75
CA LEU A 43 -2.85 -10.51 7.75
C LEU A 43 -2.01 -11.72 7.32
N ASP A 44 -2.67 -12.76 6.81
CA ASP A 44 -1.98 -13.95 6.28
C ASP A 44 -1.52 -13.77 4.83
N TYR A 45 -2.18 -12.88 4.08
CA TYR A 45 -1.91 -12.56 2.69
C TYR A 45 -2.08 -11.07 2.41
N LEU A 46 -1.48 -10.62 1.30
CA LEU A 46 -1.61 -9.25 0.81
C LEU A 46 -2.98 -9.08 0.15
N THR A 47 -3.72 -8.04 0.53
CA THR A 47 -5.02 -7.74 -0.10
C THR A 47 -4.82 -6.83 -1.31
N GLU A 48 -5.80 -6.79 -2.21
CA GLU A 48 -5.78 -5.89 -3.38
C GLU A 48 -5.67 -4.41 -2.99
N HIS A 49 -6.10 -4.05 -1.78
CA HIS A 49 -6.01 -2.68 -1.28
C HIS A 49 -4.58 -2.17 -1.06
N CYS A 50 -3.57 -3.04 -1.21
CA CYS A 50 -2.18 -2.71 -0.93
C CYS A 50 -1.57 -1.69 -1.89
N VAL A 51 -2.27 -1.35 -2.97
CA VAL A 51 -1.86 -0.33 -3.96
C VAL A 51 -2.60 1.00 -3.80
N TYR A 52 -3.52 1.13 -2.82
CA TYR A 52 -4.13 2.42 -2.51
C TYR A 52 -3.20 3.31 -1.71
N GLN A 53 -3.12 4.57 -2.09
CA GLN A 53 -2.30 5.57 -1.42
C GLN A 53 -2.64 5.64 0.07
N GLY A 54 -1.60 5.65 0.91
CA GLY A 54 -1.69 5.64 2.36
C GLY A 54 -1.92 4.26 2.98
N ASN A 55 -2.27 3.23 2.20
CA ASN A 55 -2.56 1.91 2.73
C ASN A 55 -1.30 1.26 3.33
N ILE A 56 -1.46 0.68 4.53
CA ILE A 56 -0.41 -0.03 5.25
C ILE A 56 -0.93 -1.41 5.65
N GLN A 57 -0.22 -2.46 5.28
CA GLN A 57 -0.56 -3.84 5.62
C GLN A 57 0.61 -4.55 6.28
N PHE A 58 0.34 -5.19 7.41
CA PHE A 58 1.29 -6.07 8.07
C PHE A 58 0.96 -7.52 7.71
N ILE A 59 1.93 -8.26 7.19
CA ILE A 59 1.73 -9.61 6.67
C ILE A 59 2.60 -10.59 7.47
N ARG A 60 2.01 -11.70 7.95
CA ARG A 60 2.77 -12.75 8.67
C ARG A 60 3.80 -13.43 7.75
N ASN A 61 3.35 -13.77 6.55
CA ASN A 61 4.11 -14.58 5.60
C ASN A 61 4.96 -13.71 4.67
N THR A 62 6.03 -14.31 4.15
CA THR A 62 6.83 -13.68 3.08
C THR A 62 6.00 -13.59 1.80
N PHE A 63 6.19 -12.51 1.05
CA PHE A 63 5.58 -12.34 -0.27
C PHE A 63 6.61 -11.78 -1.24
N ALA A 64 6.50 -12.15 -2.51
CA ALA A 64 7.35 -11.63 -3.58
C ALA A 64 6.74 -10.36 -4.20
N SER A 65 7.54 -9.52 -4.85
CA SER A 65 7.03 -8.31 -5.50
C SER A 65 6.01 -8.60 -6.61
N ARG A 66 6.10 -9.79 -7.24
CA ARG A 66 5.11 -10.29 -8.22
C ARG A 66 3.73 -10.58 -7.62
N HIS A 67 3.59 -10.65 -6.29
CA HIS A 67 2.30 -10.82 -5.63
C HIS A 67 1.61 -9.47 -5.36
N ILE A 68 2.29 -8.35 -5.59
CA ILE A 68 1.69 -7.02 -5.51
C ILE A 68 1.01 -6.75 -6.86
N PRO A 69 -0.26 -6.31 -6.90
CA PRO A 69 -0.98 -6.03 -8.14
C PRO A 69 -0.18 -5.14 -9.09
N SER A 70 -0.16 -5.51 -10.38
CA SER A 70 0.49 -4.79 -11.47
C SER A 70 -0.34 -4.96 -12.76
N ALA A 71 0.09 -4.33 -13.86
CA ALA A 71 -0.52 -4.52 -15.17
C ALA A 71 0.46 -5.23 -16.12
N ASP A 72 -0.01 -5.69 -17.28
CA ASP A 72 0.83 -6.43 -18.22
C ASP A 72 2.05 -5.62 -18.72
N SER A 73 1.88 -4.31 -18.86
CA SER A 73 2.89 -3.40 -19.37
C SER A 73 3.99 -3.03 -18.36
N TRP A 74 3.79 -3.30 -17.06
CA TRP A 74 4.75 -2.91 -16.04
C TRP A 74 4.78 -3.83 -14.82
N ARG A 75 5.95 -3.90 -14.17
CA ARG A 75 6.16 -4.70 -12.96
C ARG A 75 6.81 -3.89 -11.85
N TRP A 76 6.62 -4.33 -10.62
CA TRP A 76 7.34 -3.78 -9.47
C TRP A 76 8.81 -4.19 -9.50
N ASN A 77 9.70 -3.20 -9.46
CA ASN A 77 11.13 -3.43 -9.30
C ASN A 77 11.67 -2.67 -8.09
N GLN A 78 12.74 -3.19 -7.47
CA GLN A 78 13.43 -2.49 -6.40
C GLN A 78 14.06 -1.21 -6.95
N ALA A 79 13.63 -0.08 -6.39
CA ALA A 79 14.25 1.20 -6.60
C ALA A 79 15.26 1.43 -5.48
N LYS A 80 16.52 1.70 -5.86
CA LYS A 80 17.63 1.99 -4.95
C LYS A 80 18.04 0.78 -4.07
N SER A 81 19.04 1.00 -3.21
CA SER A 81 19.58 -0.03 -2.34
C SER A 81 18.67 -0.33 -1.15
N ARG A 82 18.77 -1.54 -0.64
CA ARG A 82 18.13 -1.97 0.61
C ARG A 82 18.83 -1.30 1.79
N LYS A 83 18.05 -0.91 2.81
CA LYS A 83 18.56 -0.39 4.08
C LYS A 83 18.19 -1.31 5.21
N THR A 84 19.09 -1.45 6.18
CA THR A 84 18.89 -2.23 7.39
C THR A 84 19.18 -1.35 8.57
N VAL A 85 18.24 -1.31 9.51
CA VAL A 85 18.25 -0.42 10.68
C VAL A 85 17.91 -1.25 11.91
N HIS A 86 18.70 -1.09 12.97
CA HIS A 86 18.38 -1.68 14.27
C HIS A 86 17.36 -0.79 14.99
N ILE A 87 16.30 -1.41 15.50
CA ILE A 87 15.27 -0.75 16.31
C ILE A 87 15.22 -1.40 17.69
N PRO A 88 14.71 -0.72 18.72
CA PRO A 88 14.48 -1.36 20.02
C PRO A 88 13.66 -2.65 19.87
N GLY A 89 14.27 -3.76 20.31
CA GLY A 89 13.65 -5.08 20.24
C GLY A 89 13.82 -5.81 18.90
N GLY A 90 14.57 -5.28 17.93
CA GLY A 90 14.73 -5.96 16.64
C GLY A 90 15.53 -5.23 15.57
N GLN A 91 15.23 -5.59 14.32
CA GLN A 91 15.86 -5.05 13.13
C GLN A 91 14.80 -4.91 12.03
N VAL A 92 14.90 -3.84 11.23
CA VAL A 92 14.06 -3.60 10.06
C VAL A 92 14.95 -3.50 8.84
N THR A 93 14.62 -4.27 7.82
CA THR A 93 15.25 -4.21 6.50
C THR A 93 14.22 -3.79 5.48
N PHE A 94 14.45 -2.72 4.74
CA PHE A 94 13.44 -2.13 3.87
C PHE A 94 14.01 -1.51 2.60
N PHE A 95 13.16 -1.40 1.59
CA PHE A 95 13.49 -0.84 0.30
C PHE A 95 12.25 -0.33 -0.42
N LYS A 96 12.47 0.55 -1.38
CA LYS A 96 11.43 1.10 -2.23
C LYS A 96 11.18 0.20 -3.44
N LEU A 97 9.94 0.06 -3.84
CA LEU A 97 9.48 -0.53 -5.08
C LEU A 97 8.90 0.59 -5.97
N ALA A 98 9.27 0.56 -7.25
CA ALA A 98 8.74 1.46 -8.27
C ALA A 98 8.34 0.67 -9.53
N PRO A 99 7.32 1.12 -10.25
CA PRO A 99 6.97 0.57 -11.56
C PRO A 99 8.11 0.66 -12.55
N ARG A 100 8.32 -0.40 -13.32
CA ARG A 100 9.24 -0.46 -14.47
C ARG A 100 8.53 -1.15 -15.62
N LYS A 101 8.79 -0.68 -16.85
CA LYS A 101 8.23 -1.30 -18.05
C LYS A 101 8.68 -2.76 -18.11
N THR A 102 7.76 -3.65 -18.50
CA THR A 102 8.09 -5.05 -18.77
C THR A 102 8.94 -5.14 -20.04
N HIS A 103 8.59 -4.35 -21.07
CA HIS A 103 9.32 -4.24 -22.33
C HIS A 103 9.89 -2.82 -22.48
N PRO A 104 11.20 -2.66 -22.75
CA PRO A 104 11.83 -1.33 -22.85
C PRO A 104 11.17 -0.40 -23.88
N ASN A 105 10.70 -0.99 -24.99
CA ASN A 105 10.16 -0.28 -26.15
C ASN A 105 8.63 -0.14 -26.12
N SER A 106 7.95 -0.48 -25.02
CA SER A 106 6.50 -0.29 -24.96
C SER A 106 6.17 1.19 -24.79
N ASP A 107 5.19 1.71 -25.53
CA ASP A 107 4.70 3.08 -25.37
C ASP A 107 3.79 3.27 -24.15
N SER A 108 3.51 2.19 -23.41
CA SER A 108 2.72 2.23 -22.20
C SER A 108 3.30 3.19 -21.16
N ALA A 109 2.47 4.10 -20.68
CA ALA A 109 2.79 4.99 -19.59
C ALA A 109 3.03 4.20 -18.30
N LEU A 110 4.03 4.61 -17.50
CA LEU A 110 4.25 4.03 -16.18
C LEU A 110 3.45 4.79 -15.13
N PRO A 111 2.75 4.10 -14.22
CA PRO A 111 2.13 4.77 -13.10
C PRO A 111 3.22 5.36 -12.20
N SER A 112 2.95 6.53 -11.62
CA SER A 112 3.85 7.19 -10.68
C SER A 112 3.72 6.62 -9.26
N PHE A 113 3.66 5.29 -9.12
CA PHE A 113 3.47 4.65 -7.82
C PHE A 113 4.78 4.51 -7.04
N LYS A 114 4.65 4.47 -5.72
CA LYS A 114 5.74 4.28 -4.76
C LYS A 114 5.27 3.41 -3.60
N ILE A 115 5.87 2.24 -3.48
CA ILE A 115 5.61 1.29 -2.40
C ILE A 115 6.87 1.05 -1.59
N TRP A 116 6.74 0.92 -0.28
CA TRP A 116 7.80 0.48 0.62
C TRP A 116 7.51 -0.92 1.12
N LYS A 117 8.52 -1.78 1.04
CA LYS A 117 8.48 -3.12 1.62
C LYS A 117 9.45 -3.18 2.78
N TYR A 118 8.96 -3.68 3.91
CA TYR A 118 9.73 -3.86 5.13
C TYR A 118 9.73 -5.35 5.50
N CYS A 119 10.90 -5.85 5.89
CA CYS A 119 11.10 -7.10 6.61
C CYS A 119 11.44 -6.72 8.05
N ILE A 120 10.60 -7.13 8.99
CA ILE A 120 10.67 -6.72 10.38
C ILE A 120 10.96 -7.97 11.21
N LYS A 121 12.10 -7.98 11.88
CA LYS A 121 12.54 -9.07 12.77
C LYS A 121 12.54 -8.54 14.20
N LEU A 122 11.54 -8.94 14.99
CA LEU A 122 11.45 -8.59 16.41
C LEU A 122 11.77 -9.80 17.28
N LYS A 123 12.49 -9.60 18.38
CA LYS A 123 12.88 -10.67 19.32
C LYS A 123 11.68 -11.49 19.82
N ASN A 124 10.55 -10.82 20.09
CA ASN A 124 9.37 -11.45 20.71
C ASN A 124 8.20 -11.70 19.74
N ASN A 125 8.32 -11.30 18.48
CA ASN A 125 7.20 -11.36 17.53
C ASN A 125 7.57 -11.99 16.18
N GLY A 126 8.73 -12.66 16.15
CA GLY A 126 9.27 -13.33 14.98
C GLY A 126 9.58 -12.38 13.82
N ILE A 127 9.56 -12.95 12.63
CA ILE A 127 9.70 -12.23 11.36
C ILE A 127 8.31 -12.00 10.79
N PHE A 128 8.05 -10.78 10.32
CA PHE A 128 6.86 -10.43 9.56
C PHE A 128 7.19 -9.28 8.62
N TYR A 129 6.25 -8.96 7.74
CA TYR A 129 6.46 -7.97 6.70
C TYR A 129 5.48 -6.81 6.87
N CYS A 130 5.87 -5.65 6.37
CA CYS A 130 4.96 -4.53 6.19
C CYS A 130 5.07 -4.06 4.74
N LEU A 131 3.94 -3.66 4.18
CA LEU A 131 3.87 -2.95 2.92
C LEU A 131 3.15 -1.63 3.14
N TRP A 132 3.77 -0.53 2.72
CA TRP A 132 3.16 0.79 2.73
C TRP A 132 3.12 1.34 1.31
N CYS A 133 1.94 1.72 0.84
CA CYS A 133 1.78 2.44 -0.40
C CYS A 133 1.84 3.94 -0.13
N GLU A 134 2.99 4.57 -0.34
CA GLU A 134 3.16 6.01 -0.12
C GLU A 134 2.48 6.83 -1.23
N LYS A 135 2.57 6.35 -2.47
CA LYS A 135 1.89 6.94 -3.64
C LYS A 135 1.29 5.83 -4.47
N GLY A 136 -0.03 5.88 -4.68
CA GLY A 136 -0.79 4.79 -5.26
C GLY A 136 -2.08 5.27 -5.90
N LEU A 137 -3.03 4.36 -6.04
CA LEU A 137 -4.40 4.70 -6.43
C LEU A 137 -5.05 5.58 -5.34
N PRO A 138 -5.86 6.59 -5.70
CA PRO A 138 -6.57 7.36 -4.70
C PRO A 138 -7.51 6.44 -3.91
N GLN A 139 -7.55 6.63 -2.59
CA GLN A 139 -8.37 5.81 -1.70
C GLN A 139 -9.88 5.99 -1.97
N ASN A 140 -10.25 7.04 -2.70
CA ASN A 140 -11.62 7.35 -3.14
C ASN A 140 -12.25 6.31 -4.08
N HIS A 141 -11.54 5.22 -4.42
CA HIS A 141 -12.11 4.06 -5.11
C HIS A 141 -12.31 2.84 -4.20
N SER A 142 -12.19 2.96 -2.87
CA SER A 142 -13.15 2.19 -2.06
C SER A 142 -14.51 2.63 -2.57
N ARG A 143 -15.27 1.71 -3.18
CA ARG A 143 -16.68 1.92 -3.51
C ARG A 143 -17.36 2.39 -2.24
N ASP A 144 -17.37 3.70 -2.03
CA ASP A 144 -18.24 4.31 -1.07
C ASP A 144 -19.60 4.08 -1.72
N TRP A 145 -20.29 3.06 -1.22
CA TRP A 145 -21.64 2.70 -1.68
C TRP A 145 -22.61 3.87 -1.45
N ASN A 146 -22.19 4.90 -0.70
CA ASN A 146 -22.85 6.20 -0.58
C ASN A 146 -22.61 7.15 -1.76
N THR A 147 -21.64 6.84 -2.64
CA THR A 147 -21.21 7.69 -3.77
C THR A 147 -21.39 6.98 -5.11
N VAL A 148 -22.04 5.80 -5.12
CA VAL A 148 -22.52 5.19 -6.37
C VAL A 148 -23.76 5.96 -6.79
N SER A 149 -23.67 6.63 -7.94
CA SER A 149 -24.78 7.36 -8.52
C SER A 149 -25.61 6.45 -9.40
N LEU A 150 -26.89 6.78 -9.60
CA LEU A 150 -27.75 6.05 -10.54
C LEU A 150 -27.18 6.10 -11.97
N GLN A 151 -26.43 7.15 -12.31
CA GLN A 151 -25.79 7.34 -13.61
C GLN A 151 -24.72 6.28 -13.91
N ASP A 152 -24.05 5.73 -12.89
CA ASP A 152 -23.05 4.68 -13.06
C ASP A 152 -23.64 3.37 -13.62
N PHE A 153 -24.96 3.21 -13.54
CA PHE A 153 -25.70 2.04 -14.02
C PHE A 153 -26.39 2.26 -15.39
N GLN A 154 -26.14 3.39 -16.07
CA GLN A 154 -26.79 3.66 -17.37
C GLN A 154 -26.52 2.59 -18.44
N PHE A 155 -25.42 1.83 -18.31
CA PHE A 155 -25.09 0.73 -19.22
C PHE A 155 -26.14 -0.39 -19.25
N LEU A 156 -27.01 -0.44 -18.24
CA LEU A 156 -28.13 -1.37 -18.17
C LEU A 156 -29.32 -0.94 -19.03
N ALA A 157 -29.40 0.34 -19.43
CA ALA A 157 -30.55 0.90 -20.14
C ALA A 157 -30.97 0.09 -21.40
N PRO A 158 -30.07 -0.41 -22.26
CA PRO A 158 -30.47 -1.21 -23.43
C PRO A 158 -31.15 -2.53 -23.10
N PHE A 159 -31.08 -2.99 -21.85
CA PHE A 159 -31.65 -4.26 -21.38
C PHE A 159 -32.89 -4.07 -20.50
N MET A 160 -33.37 -2.83 -20.33
CA MET A 160 -34.50 -2.48 -19.48
C MET A 160 -35.71 -2.05 -20.31
N ASN A 161 -36.90 -2.05 -19.68
CA ASN A 161 -38.10 -1.53 -20.32
C ASN A 161 -37.92 -0.01 -20.59
N PRO A 162 -38.22 0.48 -21.81
CA PRO A 162 -38.10 1.90 -22.16
C PRO A 162 -38.79 2.86 -21.19
N ASP A 163 -39.93 2.48 -20.63
CA ASP A 163 -40.67 3.30 -19.66
C ASP A 163 -39.86 3.52 -18.38
N ILE A 164 -39.19 2.47 -17.91
CA ILE A 164 -38.32 2.50 -16.71
C ILE A 164 -37.03 3.27 -17.00
N VAL A 165 -36.48 3.14 -18.22
CA VAL A 165 -35.29 3.90 -18.64
C VAL A 165 -35.58 5.40 -18.65
N SER A 166 -36.76 5.79 -19.13
CA SER A 166 -37.20 7.19 -19.18
C SER A 166 -37.39 7.80 -17.80
N GLU A 167 -37.78 6.99 -16.81
CA GLU A 167 -37.91 7.39 -15.41
C GLU A 167 -36.54 7.65 -14.75
N PHE A 168 -35.58 6.74 -14.95
CA PHE A 168 -34.28 6.80 -14.28
C PHE A 168 -33.21 7.62 -15.03
N TRP A 169 -33.29 7.67 -16.37
CA TRP A 169 -32.34 8.38 -17.22
C TRP A 169 -33.03 9.16 -18.36
N PRO A 170 -33.76 10.25 -18.05
CA PRO A 170 -34.54 11.01 -19.04
C PRO A 170 -33.70 11.62 -20.18
N SER A 171 -32.39 11.77 -19.97
CA SER A 171 -31.47 12.33 -20.97
C SER A 171 -31.03 11.34 -22.05
N ILE A 172 -31.37 10.05 -21.91
CA ILE A 172 -30.97 8.96 -22.82
C ILE A 172 -32.19 8.36 -23.54
N ALA A 173 -33.40 8.68 -23.08
CA ALA A 173 -34.67 8.27 -23.68
C ALA A 173 -35.00 9.09 -24.94
#